data_AF-A6IPJ3-F1
#
_entry.id   AF-A6IPJ3-F1
#
_cell.length_a   1.000
_cell.length_b   1.000
_cell.length_c   1.000
_cell.angle_alpha   90.00
_cell.angle_beta   90.00
_cell.angle_gamma   90.00
#
_symmetry.space_group_name_H-M   'P 1'
#
loop_
_entity.id
_entity.type
_entity.pdbx_description
1 polymer ?
#
loop_
_entity_poly.entity_id
_entity_poly.type
_entity_poly.pdbx_seq_one_letter_code
_entity_poly.pdbx_strand_id
1 'polypeptide(L)'
;MLYERPNYQGYQYFLRRGDYPDYQQWMGFSDSIRSCRLIPQHSGTYRMRIYERDDFRGQMSEITDDCLSLQDRFHLSEIHSLNVMEGCWVLYEMPSYRGRQYLLRPGEYRRYLDWGAANAKVGSFRRVMDFY
;
A
#
# COMPACT_ATOMS: atom_id res chain seq x y z
N MET A 1 -8.55 7.33 1.14
CA MET A 1 -8.45 6.00 1.78
C MET A 1 -9.64 5.81 2.69
N LEU A 2 -10.42 4.74 2.51
CA LEU A 2 -11.50 4.36 3.41
C LEU A 2 -11.03 3.24 4.35
N TYR A 3 -11.62 3.16 5.53
CA TYR A 3 -11.30 2.16 6.56
C TYR A 3 -12.57 1.57 7.16
N GLU A 4 -12.56 0.25 7.36
CA GLU A 4 -13.71 -0.49 7.86
C GLU A 4 -14.03 -0.19 9.33
N ARG A 5 -13.01 0.15 10.14
CA ARG A 5 -13.14 0.44 11.56
C ARG A 5 -12.82 1.91 11.88
N PRO A 6 -13.23 2.41 13.06
CA PRO A 6 -12.81 3.73 13.54
C PRO A 6 -11.29 3.84 13.67
N ASN A 7 -10.78 5.06 13.79
CA ASN A 7 -9.36 5.34 14.05
C ASN A 7 -8.38 4.79 13.00
N TYR A 8 -8.79 4.72 11.73
CA TYR A 8 -7.96 4.26 10.61
C TYR A 8 -7.51 2.80 10.74
N GLN A 9 -8.39 1.95 11.27
CA GLN A 9 -8.12 0.52 11.50
C GLN A 9 -8.99 -0.38 10.60
N GLY A 10 -8.67 -1.68 10.60
CA GLY A 10 -9.39 -2.67 9.81
C GLY A 10 -8.98 -2.67 8.34
N TYR A 11 -9.82 -3.23 7.48
CA TYR A 11 -9.56 -3.24 6.04
C TYR A 11 -9.54 -1.83 5.47
N GLN A 12 -8.58 -1.60 4.58
CA GLN A 12 -8.35 -0.31 3.94
C GLN A 12 -8.69 -0.42 2.46
N TYR A 13 -9.32 0.62 1.91
CA TYR A 13 -9.73 0.67 0.51
C TYR A 13 -9.23 1.97 -0.13
N PHE A 14 -8.39 1.82 -1.15
CA PHE A 14 -7.86 2.95 -1.91
C PHE A 14 -8.81 3.30 -3.07
N LEU A 15 -9.35 4.51 -3.01
CA LEU A 15 -10.23 5.07 -4.03
C LEU A 15 -9.50 6.21 -4.74
N ARG A 16 -9.73 6.30 -6.05
CA ARG A 16 -9.37 7.46 -6.87
C ARG A 16 -10.62 8.29 -7.10
N ARG A 17 -10.47 9.46 -7.71
CA ARG A 17 -11.63 10.21 -8.20
C ARG A 17 -12.46 9.33 -9.14
N GLY A 18 -13.76 9.29 -8.90
CA GLY A 18 -14.72 8.51 -9.69
C GLY A 18 -16.03 8.31 -8.93
N ASP A 19 -17.02 7.78 -9.64
CA ASP A 19 -18.29 7.39 -9.05
C ASP A 19 -18.25 5.90 -8.70
N TYR A 20 -18.68 5.58 -7.47
CA TYR A 20 -18.69 4.21 -6.95
C TYR A 20 -20.12 3.88 -6.48
N PRO A 21 -21.02 3.45 -7.38
CA PRO A 21 -22.40 3.06 -7.07
C PRO A 21 -22.55 2.01 -5.95
N ASP A 22 -21.54 1.15 -5.77
CA ASP A 22 -21.56 0.04 -4.83
C ASP A 22 -20.16 -0.23 -4.26
N TYR A 23 -20.11 -1.00 -3.17
CA TYR A 23 -18.86 -1.23 -2.45
C TYR A 23 -17.90 -2.18 -3.19
N GLN A 24 -18.41 -3.01 -4.10
CA GLN A 24 -17.60 -3.92 -4.90
C GLN A 24 -16.69 -3.14 -5.85
N GLN A 25 -17.12 -1.96 -6.32
CA GLN A 25 -16.32 -1.10 -7.19
C GLN A 25 -15.08 -0.51 -6.51
N TRP A 26 -15.07 -0.37 -5.18
CA TRP A 26 -13.86 -0.02 -4.43
C TRP A 26 -13.14 -1.23 -3.81
N MET A 27 -13.51 -2.45 -4.24
CA MET A 27 -13.00 -3.72 -3.72
C MET A 27 -13.31 -3.93 -2.23
N GLY A 28 -14.47 -3.44 -1.77
CA GLY A 28 -14.97 -3.63 -0.42
C GLY A 28 -15.27 -5.10 -0.13
N PHE A 29 -14.83 -5.59 1.04
CA PHE A 29 -15.31 -6.88 1.57
C PHE A 29 -16.68 -6.75 2.25
N SER A 30 -17.01 -5.53 2.67
CA SER A 30 -18.28 -5.10 3.25
C SER A 30 -18.57 -3.65 2.83
N ASP A 31 -19.77 -3.18 3.15
CA ASP A 31 -20.19 -1.78 3.01
C ASP A 31 -19.82 -0.92 4.23
N SER A 32 -19.20 -1.50 5.26
CA SER A 32 -18.85 -0.79 6.49
C SER A 32 -17.67 0.15 6.27
N ILE A 33 -17.92 1.46 6.33
CA ILE A 33 -16.91 2.50 6.35
C ILE A 33 -17.07 3.33 7.62
N ARG A 34 -16.07 3.30 8.50
CA ARG A 34 -16.14 3.94 9.83
C ARG A 34 -15.07 5.00 10.07
N SER A 35 -14.09 5.11 9.19
CA SER A 35 -13.19 6.27 9.14
C SER A 35 -12.61 6.43 7.74
N CYS A 36 -12.15 7.64 7.42
CA CYS A 36 -11.55 7.94 6.13
C CYS A 36 -10.39 8.92 6.28
N ARG A 37 -9.43 8.83 5.36
CA ARG A 37 -8.28 9.72 5.31
C ARG A 37 -8.10 10.23 3.88
N LEU A 38 -8.05 11.55 3.74
CA LEU A 38 -7.61 12.18 2.50
C LEU A 38 -6.11 11.91 2.31
N ILE A 39 -5.75 11.47 1.12
CA ILE A 39 -4.34 11.32 0.73
C ILE A 39 -3.96 12.62 0.03
N PRO A 40 -3.00 13.41 0.57
CA PRO A 40 -2.58 14.64 -0.08
C PRO A 40 -2.11 14.36 -1.50
N GLN A 41 -2.46 15.25 -2.42
CA GLN A 41 -1.91 15.20 -3.77
C GLN A 41 -0.40 15.42 -3.69
N HIS A 42 0.33 14.61 -4.46
CA HIS A 42 1.77 14.70 -4.54
C HIS A 42 2.19 15.00 -5.97
N SER A 43 2.75 16.19 -6.17
CA SER A 43 3.35 16.62 -7.43
C SER A 43 4.86 16.47 -7.29
N GLY A 44 5.42 15.37 -7.80
CA GLY A 44 6.85 15.10 -7.70
C GLY A 44 7.22 13.67 -7.99
N THR A 45 8.45 13.32 -7.65
CA THR A 45 8.99 11.97 -7.73
C THR A 45 8.38 11.06 -6.67
N TYR A 46 8.35 9.76 -6.94
CA TYR A 46 7.94 8.74 -5.99
C TYR A 46 9.14 7.86 -5.73
N ARG A 47 9.43 7.58 -4.45
CA ARG A 47 10.57 6.75 -4.08
C ARG A 47 10.31 6.01 -2.78
N MET A 48 10.51 4.70 -2.82
CA MET A 48 10.41 3.79 -1.70
C MET A 48 11.59 2.81 -1.72
N ARG A 49 12.04 2.36 -0.55
CA ARG A 49 13.00 1.25 -0.42
C ARG A 49 12.33 0.12 0.33
N ILE A 50 12.45 -1.09 -0.21
CA ILE A 50 11.92 -2.31 0.39
C ILE A 50 13.07 -3.21 0.81
N TYR A 51 12.88 -3.96 1.90
CA TYR A 51 13.91 -4.79 2.50
C TYR A 51 13.38 -6.19 2.82
N GLU A 52 14.26 -7.18 2.64
CA GLU A 52 13.98 -8.60 2.90
C GLU A 52 13.79 -8.91 4.38
N ARG A 53 14.36 -8.12 5.29
CA ARG A 53 14.29 -8.35 6.75
C ARG A 53 13.83 -7.11 7.50
N ASP A 54 13.42 -7.32 8.75
CA ASP A 54 13.09 -6.26 9.69
C ASP A 54 14.29 -5.31 9.94
N ASP A 55 13.97 -4.08 10.34
CA ASP A 55 14.92 -3.01 10.66
C ASP A 55 15.86 -2.64 9.51
N PHE A 56 15.34 -2.64 8.27
CA PHE A 56 16.07 -2.26 7.05
C PHE A 56 17.29 -3.13 6.74
N ARG A 57 17.21 -4.42 7.09
CA ARG A 57 18.27 -5.40 6.88
C ARG A 57 17.99 -6.31 5.68
N GLY A 58 19.01 -7.04 5.26
CA GLY A 58 18.94 -7.98 4.13
C GLY A 58 19.03 -7.27 2.78
N GLN A 59 18.57 -7.94 1.73
CA GLN A 59 18.57 -7.35 0.39
C GLN A 59 17.65 -6.12 0.34
N MET A 60 18.13 -5.05 -0.31
CA MET A 60 17.40 -3.80 -0.50
C MET A 60 17.15 -3.55 -1.98
N SER A 61 15.93 -3.11 -2.30
CA SER A 61 15.56 -2.63 -3.64
C SER A 61 14.94 -1.24 -3.55
N GLU A 62 15.44 -0.30 -4.37
CA GLU A 62 14.85 1.03 -4.53
C GLU A 62 13.81 1.02 -5.65
N ILE A 63 12.67 1.68 -5.38
CA ILE A 63 11.44 1.58 -6.16
C ILE A 63 10.97 2.99 -6.53
N THR A 64 10.81 3.25 -7.82
CA THR A 64 10.32 4.53 -8.37
C THR A 64 9.02 4.40 -9.16
N ASP A 65 8.60 3.16 -9.45
CA ASP A 65 7.50 2.85 -10.35
C ASP A 65 6.60 1.76 -9.77
N ASP A 66 5.41 1.64 -10.35
CA ASP A 66 4.43 0.62 -9.96
C ASP A 66 4.95 -0.80 -10.22
N CYS A 67 4.45 -1.77 -9.48
CA CYS A 67 4.82 -3.18 -9.62
C CYS A 67 3.58 -4.07 -9.55
N LEU A 68 3.29 -4.77 -10.64
CA LEU A 68 2.17 -5.71 -10.74
C LEU A 68 2.45 -7.05 -10.06
N SER A 69 3.71 -7.46 -9.93
CA SER A 69 4.10 -8.73 -9.34
C SER A 69 5.48 -8.62 -8.70
N LEU A 70 5.51 -8.69 -7.37
CA LEU A 70 6.75 -8.67 -6.59
C LEU A 70 7.61 -9.90 -6.92
N GLN A 71 6.97 -11.05 -7.08
CA GLN A 71 7.63 -12.31 -7.40
C GLN A 71 8.34 -12.24 -8.76
N ASP A 72 7.68 -11.72 -9.80
CA ASP A 72 8.27 -11.69 -11.13
C ASP A 72 9.39 -10.64 -11.24
N ARG A 73 9.25 -9.51 -10.54
CA ARG A 73 10.21 -8.39 -10.63
C ARG A 73 11.42 -8.56 -9.71
N PHE A 74 11.22 -9.09 -8.50
CA PHE A 74 12.25 -9.14 -7.46
C PHE A 74 12.53 -10.55 -6.96
N HIS A 75 11.79 -11.57 -7.40
CA HIS A 75 11.86 -12.93 -6.85
C HIS A 75 11.57 -12.98 -5.34
N LEU A 76 10.75 -12.03 -4.87
CA LEU A 76 10.32 -11.90 -3.49
C LEU A 76 8.80 -12.09 -3.40
N SER A 77 8.34 -12.71 -2.30
CA SER A 77 6.92 -12.83 -1.94
C SER A 77 6.58 -12.11 -0.63
N GLU A 78 7.59 -11.56 0.05
CA GLU A 78 7.48 -10.89 1.34
C GLU A 78 8.32 -9.61 1.37
N ILE A 79 7.83 -8.62 2.12
CA ILE A 79 8.58 -7.41 2.49
C ILE A 79 8.44 -7.27 3.99
N HIS A 80 9.58 -7.28 4.68
CA HIS A 80 9.61 -7.26 6.14
C HIS A 80 9.75 -5.83 6.68
N SER A 81 10.54 -4.98 6.02
CA SER A 81 10.60 -3.56 6.34
C SER A 81 10.68 -2.71 5.07
N LEU A 82 10.28 -1.44 5.18
CA LEU A 82 10.33 -0.48 4.08
C LEU A 82 10.47 0.95 4.60
N ASN A 83 11.04 1.80 3.77
CA ASN A 83 11.05 3.24 4.00
C ASN A 83 10.38 3.88 2.79
N VAL A 84 9.54 4.88 2.99
CA VAL A 84 8.94 5.70 1.93
C VAL A 84 9.58 7.09 2.01
N MET A 85 10.36 7.44 0.99
CA MET A 85 11.08 8.71 0.94
C MET A 85 10.15 9.78 0.38
N GLU A 86 9.44 9.43 -0.69
CA GLU A 86 8.70 10.38 -1.50
C GLU A 86 7.40 9.78 -2.03
N GLY A 87 6.35 10.59 -2.01
CA GLY A 87 5.00 10.21 -2.42
C GLY A 87 4.30 9.25 -1.44
N CYS A 88 3.01 9.01 -1.70
CA CYS A 88 2.27 7.95 -1.04
C CYS A 88 2.18 6.72 -1.96
N TRP A 89 2.15 5.54 -1.35
CA TRP A 89 2.07 4.26 -2.05
C TRP A 89 0.92 3.43 -1.47
N VAL A 90 0.37 2.51 -2.28
CA VAL A 90 -0.53 1.47 -1.80
C VAL A 90 0.11 0.13 -2.07
N LEU A 91 0.27 -0.64 -1.00
CA LEU A 91 0.82 -1.98 -1.02
C LEU A 91 -0.34 -2.99 -0.98
N TYR A 92 -0.20 -4.10 -1.73
CA TYR A 92 -1.23 -5.10 -1.91
C TYR A 92 -0.71 -6.49 -1.55
N GLU A 93 -1.51 -7.24 -0.81
CA GLU A 93 -1.19 -8.61 -0.39
C GLU A 93 -1.02 -9.58 -1.59
N MET A 94 -1.76 -9.37 -2.68
CA MET A 94 -1.70 -10.22 -3.87
C MET A 94 -1.17 -9.48 -5.11
N PRO A 95 -0.68 -10.21 -6.13
CA PRO A 95 -0.33 -9.62 -7.42
C PRO A 95 -1.50 -8.88 -8.08
N SER A 96 -1.19 -8.04 -9.05
CA SER A 96 -2.15 -7.29 -9.88
C SER A 96 -3.10 -6.39 -9.08
N TYR A 97 -2.60 -5.78 -8.01
CA TYR A 97 -3.31 -4.85 -7.13
C TYR A 97 -4.55 -5.45 -6.44
N ARG A 98 -4.45 -6.70 -6.00
CA ARG A 98 -5.55 -7.43 -5.36
C ARG A 98 -5.29 -7.73 -3.89
N GLY A 99 -6.35 -8.12 -3.19
CA GLY A 99 -6.28 -8.52 -1.78
C GLY A 99 -6.29 -7.33 -0.85
N ARG A 100 -5.79 -7.53 0.37
CA ARG A 100 -5.71 -6.46 1.38
C ARG A 100 -4.79 -5.34 0.90
N GLN A 101 -5.19 -4.11 1.20
CA GLN A 101 -4.51 -2.90 0.77
C GLN A 101 -3.96 -2.16 2.00
N TYR A 102 -2.78 -1.58 1.87
CA TYR A 102 -2.12 -0.84 2.94
C TYR A 102 -1.61 0.50 2.41
N LEU A 103 -2.11 1.60 2.98
CA LEU A 103 -1.61 2.93 2.63
C LEU A 103 -0.26 3.16 3.30
N LEU A 104 0.75 3.44 2.49
CA LEU A 104 2.08 3.84 2.93
C LEU A 104 2.28 5.33 2.66
N ARG A 105 2.52 6.08 3.73
CA ARG A 105 2.91 7.49 3.70
C ARG A 105 4.43 7.64 3.87
N PRO A 106 5.02 8.78 3.48
CA PRO A 106 6.43 9.07 3.77
C PRO A 106 6.78 8.77 5.24
N GLY A 107 7.86 8.02 5.45
CA GLY A 107 8.26 7.54 6.76
C GLY A 107 8.93 6.16 6.75
N GLU A 108 9.44 5.79 7.92
CA GLU A 108 10.12 4.53 8.21
C GLU A 108 9.15 3.49 8.78
N TYR A 109 9.18 2.28 8.22
CA TYR A 109 8.40 1.13 8.68
C TYR A 109 9.34 -0.05 8.89
N ARG A 110 9.68 -0.34 10.14
CA ARG A 110 10.75 -1.29 10.51
C ARG A 110 10.29 -2.74 10.50
N ARG A 111 8.97 -2.97 10.46
CA ARG A 111 8.33 -4.29 10.39
C ARG A 111 6.94 -4.18 9.77
N TYR A 112 6.39 -5.30 9.30
CA TYR A 112 5.09 -5.33 8.64
C TYR A 112 3.89 -4.87 9.49
N LEU A 113 4.03 -4.95 10.82
CA LEU A 113 3.03 -4.42 11.75
C LEU A 113 2.89 -2.89 11.66
N ASP A 114 3.94 -2.18 11.27
CA ASP A 114 3.96 -0.72 11.26
C ASP A 114 3.03 -0.13 10.18
N TRP A 115 2.75 -0.87 9.10
CA TRP A 115 1.74 -0.51 8.09
C TRP A 115 0.39 -1.22 8.29
N GLY A 116 0.21 -1.92 9.42
CA GLY A 116 -1.03 -2.56 9.81
C GLY A 116 -1.32 -3.89 9.11
N ALA A 117 -0.31 -4.55 8.53
CA ALA A 117 -0.46 -5.90 8.00
C ALA A 117 -0.36 -6.97 9.10
N ALA A 118 -1.04 -8.10 8.88
CA ALA A 118 -0.98 -9.25 9.80
C ALA A 118 0.22 -10.18 9.51
N ASN A 119 0.86 -10.05 8.35
CA ASN A 119 2.01 -10.81 7.91
C ASN A 119 2.82 -9.99 6.89
N ALA A 120 3.99 -10.48 6.49
CA ALA A 120 4.90 -9.81 5.57
C ALA A 120 4.56 -10.02 4.08
N LYS A 121 3.47 -10.72 3.73
CA LYS A 121 3.17 -11.07 2.33
C LYS A 121 2.83 -9.84 1.52
N VAL A 122 3.48 -9.72 0.38
CA VAL A 122 3.25 -8.64 -0.59
C VAL A 122 3.30 -9.20 -1.99
N GLY A 123 2.26 -8.93 -2.78
CA GLY A 123 2.21 -9.35 -4.17
C GLY A 123 2.38 -8.21 -5.17
N SER A 124 1.97 -6.98 -4.83
CA SER A 124 2.10 -5.82 -5.72
C SER A 124 2.06 -4.50 -4.95
N PHE A 125 2.43 -3.40 -5.61
CA PHE A 125 2.31 -2.06 -5.05
C PHE A 125 2.20 -1.01 -6.17
N ARG A 126 1.58 0.13 -5.85
CA ARG A 126 1.47 1.25 -6.80
C ARG A 126 1.59 2.60 -6.12
N ARG A 127 2.05 3.59 -6.87
CA ARG A 127 2.05 5.00 -6.51
C ARG A 127 0.62 5.51 -6.42
N VAL A 128 0.36 6.38 -5.43
CA VAL A 128 -0.91 7.08 -5.31
C VAL A 128 -0.86 8.31 -6.20
N MET A 129 -1.17 8.12 -7.49
CA MET A 129 -1.33 9.19 -8.46
C MET A 129 -2.80 9.51 -8.67
N ASP A 130 -3.16 10.80 -8.64
CA ASP A 130 -4.44 11.29 -9.13
C ASP A 130 -4.21 11.81 -10.55
N PHE A 131 -4.80 11.16 -11.54
CA PHE A 131 -4.81 11.65 -12.91
C PHE A 131 -5.97 12.64 -13.05
N TYR A 132 -5.67 13.84 -13.54
CA TYR A 132 -6.65 14.88 -13.84
C TYR A 132 -7.43 14.58 -15.11
#